data_AF-A0A943PSC2-F1
#
_entry.id   AF-A0A943PSC2-F1
#
_cell.length_a   1.000
_cell.length_b   1.000
_cell.length_c   1.000
_cell.angle_alpha   90.00
_cell.angle_beta   90.00
_cell.angle_gamma   90.00
#
_symmetry.space_group_name_H-M   'P 1'
#
loop_
_entity.id
_entity.type
_entity.pdbx_description
1 polymer ?
#
loop_
_entity_poly.entity_id
_entity_poly.type
_entity_poly.pdbx_seq_one_letter_code
_entity_poly.pdbx_strand_id
1 'polypeptide(L)'
;MNNLFFEDSFTQVGDNINLNVNQLSTSCITSNNNSFNLDIEGNLIVKSIGTTEPVSNVNHEELLNFVYPIGSIYISVSDINPSNLFGGGWEVFASGRTIVGFDNNQTEFNSLMKTGGNKNLQSHNHTATTNQTGSHKHGIKGYWKFASGTSTNAKGAAYEYQSGDPETTNTPILNSGSHSHAVTVNNAGSGDSGNLQPYIVVNMWKRIS
;
A
#
# COMPACT_ATOMS: atom_id res chain seq x y z
N MET A 1 70.22 10.06 -48.22
CA MET A 1 69.20 9.37 -47.39
C MET A 1 67.98 9.20 -48.28
N ASN A 2 67.64 7.97 -48.61
CA ASN A 2 66.57 7.68 -49.57
C ASN A 2 65.21 8.05 -48.98
N ASN A 3 64.41 8.76 -49.77
CA ASN A 3 63.06 9.24 -49.45
C ASN A 3 62.00 8.13 -49.43
N LEU A 4 62.42 6.86 -49.30
CA LEU A 4 61.60 5.67 -49.52
C LEU A 4 60.53 5.44 -48.44
N PHE A 5 60.67 5.99 -47.23
CA PHE A 5 59.70 5.76 -46.15
C PHE A 5 58.36 6.50 -46.34
N PHE A 6 58.33 7.59 -47.10
CA PHE A 6 57.11 8.36 -47.31
C PHE A 6 56.24 7.82 -48.46
N GLU A 7 56.87 7.26 -49.51
CA GLU A 7 56.13 6.80 -50.69
C GLU A 7 55.35 5.50 -50.44
N ASP A 8 55.84 4.61 -49.56
CA ASP A 8 55.16 3.33 -49.29
C ASP A 8 54.03 3.43 -48.25
N SER A 9 53.90 4.56 -47.54
CA SER A 9 52.88 4.74 -46.48
C SER A 9 51.50 5.10 -47.04
N PHE A 10 51.43 5.61 -48.28
CA PHE A 10 50.19 6.01 -48.92
C PHE A 10 49.95 5.18 -50.18
N THR A 11 48.80 4.53 -50.26
CA THR A 11 48.39 3.81 -51.47
C THR A 11 47.04 4.33 -51.96
N GLN A 12 46.94 4.61 -53.25
CA GLN A 12 45.67 5.03 -53.85
C GLN A 12 44.87 3.80 -54.29
N VAL A 13 43.61 3.73 -53.88
CA VAL A 13 42.65 2.70 -54.30
C VAL A 13 41.37 3.38 -54.77
N GLY A 14 41.21 3.50 -56.10
CA GLY A 14 40.15 4.31 -56.70
C GLY A 14 40.31 5.80 -56.35
N ASP A 15 39.23 6.42 -55.85
CA ASP A 15 39.23 7.82 -55.39
C ASP A 15 39.71 7.98 -53.93
N ASN A 16 40.06 6.88 -53.25
CA ASN A 16 40.46 6.89 -51.85
C ASN A 16 41.98 6.78 -51.69
N ILE A 17 42.50 7.33 -50.59
CA ILE A 17 43.89 7.18 -50.16
C ILE A 17 43.89 6.34 -48.88
N ASN A 18 44.61 5.23 -48.91
CA ASN A 18 44.89 4.41 -47.74
C ASN A 18 46.18 4.88 -47.07
N LEU A 19 46.17 4.93 -45.74
CA LEU A 19 47.35 5.19 -44.91
C LEU A 19 47.76 3.90 -44.21
N ASN A 20 49.01 3.47 -44.40
CA ASN A 20 49.61 2.34 -43.69
C ASN A 20 50.82 2.82 -42.87
N VAL A 21 50.63 2.99 -41.56
CA VAL A 21 51.67 3.46 -40.65
C VAL A 21 51.67 2.64 -39.36
N ASN A 22 52.84 2.47 -38.75
CA ASN A 22 52.97 1.78 -37.47
C ASN A 22 52.38 2.60 -36.31
N GLN A 23 52.49 3.93 -36.37
CA GLN A 23 51.96 4.85 -35.37
C GLN A 23 51.51 6.14 -36.06
N LEU A 24 50.30 6.60 -35.73
CA LEU A 24 49.77 7.89 -36.14
C LEU A 24 49.64 8.80 -34.92
N SER A 25 50.34 9.93 -34.92
CA SER A 25 50.25 10.95 -33.87
C SER A 25 49.69 12.24 -34.47
N THR A 26 48.42 12.53 -34.21
CA THR A 26 47.70 13.71 -34.68
C THR A 26 46.84 14.27 -33.55
N SER A 27 46.57 15.58 -33.56
CA SER A 27 45.67 16.21 -32.58
C SER A 27 44.22 15.80 -32.78
N CYS A 28 43.81 15.52 -34.02
CA CYS A 28 42.49 14.97 -34.34
C CYS A 28 42.48 14.28 -35.72
N ILE A 29 41.48 13.44 -35.95
CA ILE A 29 41.11 12.92 -37.28
C ILE A 29 39.65 13.27 -37.50
N THR A 30 39.36 14.08 -38.53
CA THR A 30 38.00 14.56 -38.83
C THR A 30 37.69 14.35 -40.31
N SER A 31 36.45 13.94 -40.59
CA SER A 31 35.92 13.91 -41.96
C SER A 31 35.48 15.31 -42.43
N ASN A 32 35.51 15.58 -43.73
CA ASN A 32 34.79 16.72 -44.28
C ASN A 32 33.29 16.62 -43.92
N ASN A 33 32.77 17.61 -43.18
CA ASN A 33 31.42 17.69 -42.59
C ASN A 33 31.19 16.97 -41.23
N ASN A 34 32.24 16.63 -40.48
CA ASN A 34 32.14 16.07 -39.12
C ASN A 34 31.25 14.82 -38.98
N SER A 35 31.16 13.98 -40.02
CA SER A 35 30.49 12.67 -39.94
C SER A 35 31.31 11.62 -39.17
N PHE A 36 32.61 11.86 -39.01
CA PHE A 36 33.56 11.14 -38.15
C PHE A 36 34.50 12.16 -37.48
N ASN A 37 34.69 12.05 -36.16
CA ASN A 37 35.71 12.79 -35.40
C ASN A 37 36.33 11.89 -34.31
N LEU A 38 37.66 11.88 -34.24
CA LEU A 38 38.44 11.36 -33.11
C LEU A 38 39.30 12.49 -32.57
N ASP A 39 39.06 12.89 -31.31
CA ASP A 39 39.77 14.01 -30.67
C ASP A 39 40.90 13.56 -29.72
N ILE A 40 41.61 14.54 -29.17
CA ILE A 40 42.74 14.33 -28.26
C ILE A 40 42.35 13.78 -26.88
N GLU A 41 41.08 13.91 -26.50
CA GLU A 41 40.55 13.36 -25.24
C GLU A 41 40.13 11.89 -25.40
N GLY A 42 40.18 11.35 -26.63
CA GLY A 42 39.80 9.98 -26.95
C GLY A 42 38.31 9.82 -27.25
N ASN A 43 37.57 10.91 -27.46
CA ASN A 43 36.17 10.83 -27.82
C ASN A 43 36.02 10.45 -29.31
N LEU A 44 35.13 9.50 -29.59
CA LEU A 44 34.75 9.10 -30.93
C LEU A 44 33.33 9.60 -31.23
N ILE A 45 33.18 10.45 -32.25
CA ILE A 45 31.87 10.94 -32.72
C ILE A 45 31.60 10.34 -34.10
N VAL A 46 30.60 9.46 -34.15
CA VAL A 46 30.16 8.76 -35.37
C VAL A 46 28.65 8.51 -35.32
N LYS A 47 28.01 8.35 -36.48
CA LYS A 47 26.57 8.00 -36.55
C LYS A 47 26.29 6.55 -36.13
N SER A 48 27.21 5.64 -36.43
CA SER A 48 27.10 4.21 -36.13
C SER A 48 28.49 3.59 -36.11
N ILE A 49 28.73 2.65 -35.19
CA ILE A 49 29.93 1.81 -35.15
C ILE A 49 29.53 0.41 -35.64
N GLY A 50 30.06 0.00 -36.79
CA GLY A 50 29.97 -1.39 -37.25
C GLY A 50 31.11 -2.19 -36.64
N THR A 51 30.82 -3.42 -36.18
CA THR A 51 31.83 -4.31 -35.62
C THR A 51 31.81 -5.63 -36.35
N THR A 52 32.99 -6.20 -36.59
CA THR A 52 33.13 -7.48 -37.31
C THR A 52 32.68 -8.67 -36.47
N GLU A 53 32.64 -8.49 -35.15
CA GLU A 53 32.13 -9.43 -34.15
C GLU A 53 31.30 -8.65 -33.12
N PRO A 54 30.28 -9.25 -32.49
CA PRO A 54 29.50 -8.59 -31.46
C PRO A 54 30.43 -8.08 -30.35
N VAL A 55 30.41 -6.76 -30.13
CA VAL A 55 31.21 -6.12 -29.09
C VAL A 55 30.60 -6.46 -27.73
N SER A 56 31.27 -7.31 -26.96
CA SER A 56 30.94 -7.57 -25.56
C SER A 56 31.43 -6.46 -24.60
N ASN A 57 31.70 -5.25 -25.09
CA ASN A 57 32.27 -4.16 -24.28
C ASN A 57 31.24 -3.49 -23.35
N VAL A 58 29.94 -3.82 -23.50
CA VAL A 58 28.99 -3.57 -22.42
C VAL A 58 29.16 -4.71 -21.45
N ASN A 59 29.84 -4.46 -20.33
CA ASN A 59 29.88 -5.40 -19.24
C ASN A 59 28.45 -5.58 -18.72
N HIS A 60 27.79 -6.64 -19.18
CA HIS A 60 26.39 -6.96 -18.87
C HIS A 60 26.17 -7.07 -17.37
N GLU A 61 27.18 -7.53 -16.63
CA GLU A 61 27.14 -7.63 -15.17
C GLU A 61 27.21 -6.25 -14.50
N GLU A 62 28.04 -5.33 -14.99
CA GLU A 62 28.07 -3.94 -14.51
C GLU A 62 26.75 -3.21 -14.81
N LEU A 63 26.19 -3.39 -16.01
CA LEU A 63 24.89 -2.80 -16.35
C LEU A 63 23.77 -3.36 -15.46
N LEU A 64 23.77 -4.67 -15.21
CA LEU A 64 22.83 -5.30 -14.30
C LEU A 64 23.00 -4.77 -12.87
N ASN A 65 24.24 -4.64 -12.39
CA ASN A 65 24.56 -4.05 -11.08
C ASN A 65 24.14 -2.59 -10.97
N PHE A 66 24.17 -1.84 -12.07
CA PHE A 66 23.72 -0.45 -12.11
C PHE A 66 22.19 -0.32 -12.08
N VAL A 67 21.47 -1.13 -12.86
CA VAL A 67 20.01 -1.03 -12.99
C VAL A 67 19.27 -1.77 -11.87
N TYR A 68 19.73 -2.98 -11.53
CA TYR A 68 19.16 -3.81 -10.46
C TYR A 68 20.26 -4.32 -9.54
N PRO A 69 20.82 -3.50 -8.62
CA PRO A 69 21.76 -3.97 -7.60
C PRO A 69 21.26 -5.19 -6.79
N ILE A 70 22.16 -5.97 -6.19
CA ILE A 70 21.77 -7.06 -5.26
C ILE A 70 20.82 -6.50 -4.18
N GLY A 71 19.69 -7.17 -3.96
CA GLY A 71 18.60 -6.71 -3.09
C GLY A 71 17.46 -5.98 -3.82
N SER A 72 17.61 -5.67 -5.11
CA SER A 72 16.55 -5.05 -5.91
C SER A 72 15.34 -5.97 -6.09
N ILE A 73 14.15 -5.37 -6.17
CA ILE A 73 12.90 -6.08 -6.45
C ILE A 73 12.45 -5.82 -7.89
N TYR A 74 12.26 -6.90 -8.64
CA TYR A 74 11.66 -6.88 -9.97
C TYR A 74 10.22 -7.39 -9.90
N ILE A 75 9.28 -6.64 -10.50
CA ILE A 75 7.85 -6.96 -10.48
C ILE A 75 7.37 -7.15 -11.92
N SER A 76 6.70 -8.26 -12.20
CA SER A 76 6.22 -8.59 -13.54
C SER A 76 4.94 -9.42 -13.51
N VAL A 77 4.10 -9.24 -14.53
CA VAL A 77 2.95 -10.13 -14.79
C VAL A 77 3.36 -11.44 -15.46
N SER A 78 4.62 -11.54 -15.93
CA SER A 78 5.19 -12.76 -16.50
C SER A 78 5.69 -13.71 -15.42
N ASP A 79 5.66 -15.01 -15.71
CA ASP A 79 6.21 -16.11 -14.92
C ASP A 79 7.68 -16.42 -15.24
N ILE A 80 8.30 -15.67 -16.17
CA ILE A 80 9.71 -15.84 -16.53
C ILE A 80 10.61 -15.41 -15.36
N ASN A 81 11.52 -16.31 -14.97
CA ASN A 81 12.58 -15.99 -14.01
C ASN A 81 13.48 -14.89 -14.61
N PRO A 82 13.72 -13.76 -13.91
CA PRO A 82 14.54 -12.67 -14.41
C PRO A 82 15.97 -13.07 -14.76
N SER A 83 16.49 -14.19 -14.25
CA SER A 83 17.77 -14.77 -14.68
C SER A 83 17.80 -15.05 -16.20
N ASN A 84 16.65 -15.37 -16.81
CA ASN A 84 16.54 -15.63 -18.24
C ASN A 84 16.40 -14.35 -19.08
N LEU A 85 16.17 -13.20 -18.43
CA LEU A 85 16.02 -11.90 -19.09
C LEU A 85 17.27 -11.04 -18.92
N PHE A 86 17.79 -11.02 -17.69
CA PHE A 86 18.84 -10.11 -17.27
C PHE A 86 20.10 -10.84 -16.79
N GLY A 87 20.12 -12.16 -16.67
CA GLY A 87 21.18 -12.87 -15.95
C GLY A 87 21.11 -12.67 -14.44
N GLY A 88 22.20 -12.98 -13.74
CA GLY A 88 22.26 -12.92 -12.27
C GLY A 88 21.42 -14.01 -11.58
N GLY A 89 21.38 -13.94 -10.25
CA GLY A 89 20.58 -14.82 -9.39
C GLY A 89 19.37 -14.10 -8.82
N TRP A 90 18.21 -14.77 -8.87
CA TRP A 90 16.93 -14.22 -8.41
C TRP A 90 16.14 -15.25 -7.61
N GLU A 91 15.48 -14.79 -6.55
CA GLU A 91 14.56 -15.61 -5.75
C GLU A 91 13.16 -15.01 -5.72
N VAL A 92 12.13 -15.85 -5.58
CA VAL A 92 10.75 -15.39 -5.43
C VAL A 92 10.62 -14.57 -4.14
N PHE A 93 9.98 -13.43 -4.23
CA PHE A 93 9.82 -12.48 -3.13
C PHE A 93 8.35 -12.21 -2.82
N ALA A 94 8.05 -11.92 -1.55
CA ALA A 94 6.74 -11.48 -1.08
C ALA A 94 5.55 -12.38 -1.49
N SER A 95 5.74 -13.70 -1.62
CA SER A 95 4.65 -14.65 -1.93
C SER A 95 3.46 -14.48 -0.99
N GLY A 96 2.28 -14.19 -1.56
CA GLY A 96 1.04 -13.98 -0.82
C GLY A 96 1.02 -12.74 0.07
N ARG A 97 1.92 -11.77 -0.15
CA ARG A 97 2.06 -10.54 0.64
C ARG A 97 2.06 -9.31 -0.25
N THR A 98 1.73 -8.17 0.34
CA THR A 98 1.97 -6.85 -0.26
C THR A 98 3.23 -6.24 0.34
N ILE A 99 3.99 -5.51 -0.45
CA ILE A 99 5.13 -4.73 0.04
C ILE A 99 4.63 -3.48 0.78
N VAL A 100 5.33 -3.10 1.85
CA VAL A 100 5.08 -1.90 2.64
C VAL A 100 6.41 -1.19 2.83
N GLY A 101 6.40 0.15 2.78
CA GLY A 101 7.59 0.96 3.01
C GLY A 101 8.10 0.80 4.45
N PHE A 102 9.42 0.76 4.60
CA PHE A 102 10.04 0.81 5.91
C PHE A 102 9.69 2.12 6.61
N ASP A 103 9.25 2.05 7.87
CA ASP A 103 8.96 3.21 8.71
C ASP A 103 9.46 2.94 10.13
N ASN A 104 10.53 3.64 10.52
CA ASN A 104 11.14 3.49 11.84
C ASN A 104 10.22 3.95 12.99
N ASN A 105 9.16 4.72 12.70
CA ASN A 105 8.21 5.21 13.70
C ASN A 105 7.04 4.24 13.95
N GLN A 106 6.89 3.20 13.13
CA GLN A 106 5.82 2.23 13.25
C GLN A 106 6.37 0.87 13.67
N THR A 107 5.91 0.35 14.81
CA THR A 107 6.37 -0.92 15.37
C THR A 107 6.23 -2.08 14.38
N GLU A 108 5.22 -2.04 13.52
CA GLU A 108 4.91 -3.05 12.52
C GLU A 108 5.87 -3.04 11.32
N PHE A 109 6.48 -1.87 11.00
CA PHE A 109 7.27 -1.63 9.79
C PHE A 109 8.71 -1.15 10.04
N ASN A 110 9.17 -1.18 11.29
CA ASN A 110 10.49 -0.70 11.71
C ASN A 110 11.66 -1.68 11.49
N SER A 111 11.49 -2.71 10.67
CA SER A 111 12.55 -3.65 10.34
C SER A 111 12.37 -4.18 8.92
N LEU A 112 13.45 -4.17 8.13
CA LEU A 112 13.44 -4.73 6.77
C LEU A 112 13.10 -6.22 6.83
N MET A 113 12.36 -6.71 5.84
CA MET A 113 11.93 -8.12 5.72
C MET A 113 10.99 -8.61 6.83
N LYS A 114 10.57 -7.74 7.75
CA LYS A 114 9.57 -8.10 8.77
C LYS A 114 8.24 -8.42 8.11
N THR A 115 7.67 -9.56 8.48
CA THR A 115 6.36 -10.01 7.98
C THR A 115 5.26 -9.73 9.01
N GLY A 116 4.06 -9.43 8.54
CA GLY A 116 2.87 -9.25 9.37
C GLY A 116 1.59 -9.32 8.55
N GLY A 117 0.49 -8.91 9.16
CA GLY A 117 -0.84 -8.93 8.55
C GLY A 117 -1.54 -10.30 8.66
N ASN A 118 -2.84 -10.32 8.35
CA ASN A 118 -3.65 -11.52 8.31
C ASN A 118 -4.66 -11.43 7.17
N LYS A 119 -4.87 -12.55 6.46
CA LYS A 119 -5.86 -12.67 5.37
C LYS A 119 -7.28 -12.51 5.89
N ASN A 120 -7.52 -12.88 7.15
CA ASN A 120 -8.81 -12.78 7.81
C ASN A 120 -8.78 -11.68 8.88
N LEU A 121 -9.95 -11.11 9.14
CA LEU A 121 -10.17 -10.29 10.34
C LEU A 121 -9.90 -11.13 11.57
N GLN A 122 -9.42 -10.53 12.65
CA GLN A 122 -9.20 -11.24 13.90
C GLN A 122 -10.52 -11.45 14.65
N SER A 123 -10.55 -12.48 15.49
CA SER A 123 -11.66 -12.67 16.42
C SER A 123 -11.78 -11.48 17.35
N HIS A 124 -12.99 -10.94 17.51
CA HIS A 124 -13.24 -9.76 18.33
C HIS A 124 -14.63 -9.84 18.97
N ASN A 125 -14.77 -9.22 20.13
CA ASN A 125 -16.01 -9.20 20.89
C ASN A 125 -16.75 -7.87 20.72
N HIS A 126 -18.07 -7.94 20.80
CA HIS A 126 -18.92 -6.75 20.90
C HIS A 126 -19.42 -6.63 22.34
N THR A 127 -19.48 -5.39 22.82
CA THR A 127 -20.08 -5.06 24.11
C THR A 127 -21.23 -4.10 23.88
N ALA A 128 -22.31 -4.29 24.64
CA ALA A 128 -23.45 -3.39 24.66
C ALA A 128 -23.78 -3.05 26.11
N THR A 129 -24.17 -1.81 26.33
CA THR A 129 -24.53 -1.32 27.67
C THR A 129 -25.90 -0.67 27.62
N THR A 130 -26.65 -0.81 28.71
CA THR A 130 -27.88 -0.05 28.96
C THR A 130 -27.72 0.72 30.25
N ASN A 131 -28.49 1.78 30.37
CA ASN A 131 -28.58 2.58 31.58
C ASN A 131 -30.03 2.58 32.07
N GLN A 132 -30.26 3.22 33.22
CA GLN A 132 -31.59 3.31 33.85
C GLN A 132 -32.39 4.54 33.38
N THR A 133 -31.88 5.27 32.37
CA THR A 133 -32.59 6.43 31.81
C THR A 133 -33.81 5.94 31.02
N GLY A 134 -35.00 6.44 31.37
CA GLY A 134 -36.28 5.95 30.84
C GLY A 134 -37.35 5.72 31.91
N SER A 135 -36.96 5.77 33.18
CA SER A 135 -37.88 5.75 34.32
C SER A 135 -38.90 6.90 34.22
N HIS A 136 -40.18 6.57 34.11
CA HIS A 136 -41.29 7.52 34.11
C HIS A 136 -42.41 7.01 35.02
N LYS A 137 -43.29 7.92 35.44
CA LYS A 137 -44.43 7.63 36.34
C LYS A 137 -45.74 7.82 35.58
N HIS A 138 -46.71 6.96 35.85
CA HIS A 138 -48.08 7.14 35.41
C HIS A 138 -48.90 7.79 36.54
N GLY A 139 -49.87 8.62 36.18
CA GLY A 139 -50.87 9.16 37.11
C GLY A 139 -52.23 8.61 36.75
N ILE A 140 -53.04 8.29 37.75
CA ILE A 140 -54.45 7.97 37.53
C ILE A 140 -55.24 9.24 37.86
N LYS A 141 -56.23 9.57 37.02
CA LYS A 141 -57.22 10.60 37.35
C LYS A 141 -58.36 9.93 38.10
N GLY A 142 -58.55 10.31 39.36
CA GLY A 142 -59.62 9.78 40.21
C GLY A 142 -60.31 10.89 41.00
N TYR A 143 -61.47 10.55 41.54
CA TYR A 143 -62.26 11.42 42.41
C TYR A 143 -62.20 10.89 43.83
N TRP A 144 -62.16 11.79 44.81
CA TRP A 144 -62.18 11.42 46.22
C TRP A 144 -63.52 11.78 46.84
N LYS A 145 -64.13 10.83 47.56
CA LYS A 145 -65.33 11.06 48.35
C LYS A 145 -64.99 11.06 49.84
N PHE A 146 -65.66 11.96 50.56
CA PHE A 146 -65.65 11.97 52.02
C PHE A 146 -66.62 10.91 52.53
N ALA A 147 -66.21 10.14 53.55
CA ALA A 147 -67.14 9.26 54.25
C ALA A 147 -68.29 10.10 54.85
N SER A 148 -69.54 9.72 54.58
CA SER A 148 -70.70 10.47 55.08
C SER A 148 -70.74 10.43 56.61
N GLY A 149 -70.81 11.60 57.25
CA GLY A 149 -71.08 11.71 58.69
C GLY A 149 -69.86 11.86 59.61
N THR A 150 -68.64 12.01 59.09
CA THR A 150 -67.46 12.32 59.91
C THR A 150 -66.75 13.57 59.41
N SER A 151 -66.61 14.58 60.26
CA SER A 151 -66.01 15.89 59.96
C SER A 151 -64.47 15.88 59.87
N THR A 152 -63.83 14.71 59.82
CA THR A 152 -62.36 14.64 59.80
C THR A 152 -61.84 13.52 58.87
N ASN A 153 -61.41 13.95 57.68
CA ASN A 153 -60.27 13.45 56.91
C ASN A 153 -60.23 12.00 56.38
N ALA A 154 -61.28 11.18 56.53
CA ALA A 154 -61.34 9.89 55.84
C ALA A 154 -61.76 10.07 54.35
N LYS A 155 -60.77 10.12 53.45
CA LYS A 155 -60.96 10.16 51.99
C LYS A 155 -60.80 8.74 51.40
N GLY A 156 -61.76 8.30 50.58
CA GLY A 156 -61.67 7.06 49.80
C GLY A 156 -61.74 7.33 48.30
N ALA A 157 -61.05 6.50 47.50
CA ALA A 157 -61.11 6.62 46.05
C ALA A 157 -62.52 6.25 45.55
N ALA A 158 -63.15 7.11 44.76
CA ALA A 158 -64.48 6.91 44.19
C ALA A 158 -64.37 6.47 42.72
N TYR A 159 -65.19 5.48 42.34
CA TYR A 159 -65.18 4.87 41.00
C TYR A 159 -65.97 5.67 39.95
N GLU A 160 -66.83 6.61 40.37
CA GLU A 160 -67.73 7.36 39.50
C GLU A 160 -67.85 8.82 39.99
N TYR A 161 -67.77 9.76 39.05
CA TYR A 161 -67.93 11.18 39.32
C TYR A 161 -69.37 11.48 39.77
N GLN A 162 -69.55 12.01 40.99
CA GLN A 162 -70.81 12.62 41.39
C GLN A 162 -70.64 14.13 41.54
N SER A 163 -71.63 14.86 41.01
CA SER A 163 -71.74 16.30 41.19
C SER A 163 -71.73 16.64 42.69
N GLY A 164 -70.72 17.39 43.14
CA GLY A 164 -70.52 17.76 44.55
C GLY A 164 -69.26 17.19 45.20
N ASP A 165 -68.52 16.30 44.54
CA ASP A 165 -67.26 15.76 45.06
C ASP A 165 -66.15 16.82 45.08
N PRO A 166 -65.48 17.11 46.22
CA PRO A 166 -64.72 18.36 46.32
C PRO A 166 -63.36 18.41 45.60
N GLU A 167 -62.78 17.33 45.08
CA GLU A 167 -61.44 17.41 44.50
C GLU A 167 -61.21 16.38 43.37
N THR A 168 -60.96 16.87 42.15
CA THR A 168 -60.20 16.13 41.13
C THR A 168 -58.72 16.28 41.43
N THR A 169 -58.06 15.22 41.89
CA THR A 169 -56.61 15.22 42.03
C THR A 169 -56.00 14.23 41.07
N ASN A 170 -54.95 14.64 40.37
CA ASN A 170 -54.09 13.70 39.68
C ASN A 170 -53.38 12.92 40.79
N THR A 171 -53.65 11.62 40.94
CA THR A 171 -52.97 10.81 41.96
C THR A 171 -51.71 10.24 41.34
N PRO A 172 -50.52 10.82 41.61
CA PRO A 172 -49.29 10.28 41.05
C PRO A 172 -49.03 8.91 41.67
N ILE A 173 -48.74 7.91 40.85
CA ILE A 173 -48.09 6.70 41.35
C ILE A 173 -46.69 7.14 41.77
N LEU A 174 -46.42 7.13 43.08
CA LEU A 174 -45.26 7.81 43.66
C LEU A 174 -43.91 7.19 43.25
N ASN A 175 -43.93 5.94 42.81
CA ASN A 175 -42.75 5.21 42.37
C ASN A 175 -42.90 4.81 40.90
N SER A 176 -41.81 4.96 40.14
CA SER A 176 -41.73 4.37 38.80
C SER A 176 -41.82 2.85 38.91
N GLY A 177 -42.51 2.22 37.96
CA GLY A 177 -42.52 0.75 37.88
C GLY A 177 -41.10 0.23 37.67
N SER A 178 -40.68 -0.73 38.50
CA SER A 178 -39.41 -1.43 38.30
C SER A 178 -39.48 -2.19 36.98
N HIS A 179 -38.53 -1.93 36.09
CA HIS A 179 -38.36 -2.68 34.86
C HIS A 179 -36.87 -2.98 34.67
N SER A 180 -36.58 -4.04 33.93
CA SER A 180 -35.21 -4.45 33.58
C SER A 180 -35.00 -4.33 32.08
N HIS A 181 -33.77 -3.98 31.70
CA HIS A 181 -33.31 -4.10 30.33
C HIS A 181 -32.52 -5.40 30.21
N ALA A 182 -32.91 -6.24 29.26
CA ALA A 182 -32.11 -7.36 28.81
C ALA A 182 -31.49 -6.99 27.45
N VAL A 183 -30.17 -7.00 27.37
CA VAL A 183 -29.46 -6.86 26.10
C VAL A 183 -28.72 -8.14 25.81
N THR A 184 -28.98 -8.68 24.62
CA THR A 184 -28.31 -9.87 24.12
C THR A 184 -27.50 -9.48 22.90
N VAL A 185 -26.21 -9.83 22.91
CA VAL A 185 -25.31 -9.65 21.77
C VAL A 185 -25.00 -11.04 21.22
N ASN A 186 -25.61 -11.34 20.07
CA ASN A 186 -25.70 -12.73 19.59
C ASN A 186 -24.42 -13.23 18.91
N ASN A 187 -23.56 -12.36 18.39
CA ASN A 187 -22.37 -12.77 17.63
C ASN A 187 -21.18 -11.85 17.83
N ALA A 188 -20.02 -12.45 18.10
CA ALA A 188 -18.68 -11.91 17.92
C ALA A 188 -18.16 -12.30 16.53
N GLY A 189 -17.32 -11.48 15.90
CA GLY A 189 -16.65 -11.89 14.66
C GLY A 189 -15.72 -13.06 14.96
N SER A 190 -15.88 -14.19 14.26
CA SER A 190 -15.16 -15.44 14.60
C SER A 190 -13.69 -15.46 14.16
N GLY A 191 -13.27 -14.44 13.44
CA GLY A 191 -11.90 -14.27 12.95
C GLY A 191 -11.60 -14.93 11.59
N ASP A 192 -12.66 -15.26 10.84
CA ASP A 192 -12.62 -15.96 9.55
C ASP A 192 -13.13 -15.10 8.39
N SER A 193 -13.71 -13.94 8.68
CA SER A 193 -14.16 -12.98 7.68
C SER A 193 -12.98 -12.45 6.87
N GLY A 194 -13.14 -12.37 5.54
CA GLY A 194 -12.06 -11.92 4.65
C GLY A 194 -11.63 -10.48 4.91
N ASN A 195 -10.31 -10.26 4.93
CA ASN A 195 -9.66 -8.95 5.08
C ASN A 195 -8.79 -8.59 3.86
N LEU A 196 -9.04 -9.24 2.71
CA LEU A 196 -8.32 -8.94 1.48
C LEU A 196 -9.00 -7.80 0.74
N GLN A 197 -8.27 -6.69 0.58
CA GLN A 197 -8.61 -5.68 -0.43
C GLN A 197 -8.58 -6.30 -1.84
N PRO A 198 -9.33 -5.76 -2.82
CA PRO A 198 -9.18 -6.16 -4.22
C PRO A 198 -7.71 -6.13 -4.66
N TYR A 199 -7.23 -7.20 -5.29
CA TYR A 199 -5.82 -7.36 -5.68
C TYR A 199 -5.68 -7.99 -7.07
N ILE A 200 -4.50 -7.77 -7.67
CA ILE A 200 -4.03 -8.48 -8.85
C ILE A 200 -2.75 -9.23 -8.49
N VAL A 201 -2.61 -10.47 -8.96
CA VAL A 201 -1.44 -11.29 -8.68
C VAL A 201 -0.37 -11.03 -9.74
N VAL A 202 0.83 -10.72 -9.28
CA VAL A 202 2.04 -10.54 -10.11
C VAL A 202 3.18 -11.30 -9.46
N ASN A 203 4.21 -11.63 -10.24
CA ASN A 203 5.45 -12.19 -9.71
C ASN A 203 6.37 -11.07 -9.24
N MET A 204 6.92 -11.25 -8.05
CA MET A 204 7.94 -10.39 -7.46
C MET A 204 9.19 -11.24 -7.24
N TRP A 205 10.34 -10.74 -7.67
CA TRP A 205 11.63 -11.41 -7.55
C TRP A 205 12.62 -10.49 -6.85
N LYS A 206 13.45 -11.03 -5.97
CA LYS A 206 14.56 -10.30 -5.33
C LYS A 206 15.88 -10.77 -5.93
N ARG A 207 16.74 -9.83 -6.32
CA ARG A 207 18.09 -10.16 -6.80
C ARG A 207 18.99 -10.60 -5.65
N ILE A 208 19.68 -11.72 -5.82
CA ILE A 208 20.60 -12.32 -4.83
C ILE A 208 22.05 -12.44 -5.33
N SER A 209 22.29 -12.44 -6.64
CA SER A 209 23.62 -12.35 -7.25
C SER A 209 23.58 -11.71 -8.63
#